data_AF-A0ABD1SPG4-F1
#
_entry.id   AF-A0ABD1SPG4-F1
#
_cell.length_a   1.000
_cell.length_b   1.000
_cell.length_c   1.000
_cell.angle_alpha   90.00
_cell.angle_beta   90.00
_cell.angle_gamma   90.00
#
_symmetry.space_group_name_H-M   'P 1'
#
loop_
_entity.id
_entity.type
_entity.pdbx_description
1 polymer ?
#
loop_
_entity_poly.entity_id
_entity_poly.type
_entity_poly.pdbx_seq_one_letter_code
_entity_poly.pdbx_strand_id
1 'polypeptide(L)'
;MGFQIRVLMMIGMLICLASIVIAGSGTATFYTPPYVPSACYGNQNKGTVIAAANPSLYNNGAACGRRYRVKCTGGTNNGVPHPCTGSEVTVTIVDLCPGCGNNQLDLSKQVFSTIANPDAGRIRIDYTRPRYPPDPFRRSNESSKSCFTFTSWRRTSSCNGFKNDGVMIAAASNAIWNNRAACGRRYRMKCNSVLVKIVDYCPPLRCRGTIDLSQQAFAVIANPDNRKIRYCSVVGDLTCQMNINE
;
A
#
# COMPACT_ATOMS: atom_id res chain seq x y z
N MET A 1 -30.88 0.66 44.04
CA MET A 1 -30.03 1.56 43.23
C MET A 1 -28.82 0.87 42.57
N GLY A 2 -28.24 -0.21 43.13
CA GLY A 2 -27.07 -0.88 42.53
C GLY A 2 -27.31 -1.65 41.22
N PHE A 3 -28.50 -2.21 41.00
CA PHE A 3 -28.82 -2.95 39.77
C PHE A 3 -28.88 -2.06 38.53
N GLN A 4 -29.49 -0.86 38.66
CA GLN A 4 -29.59 0.12 37.58
C GLN A 4 -28.22 0.66 37.15
N ILE A 5 -27.30 0.89 38.10
CA ILE A 5 -25.94 1.36 37.83
C ILE A 5 -25.13 0.30 37.08
N ARG A 6 -25.30 -0.99 37.42
CA ARG A 6 -24.62 -2.10 36.71
C ARG A 6 -25.11 -2.26 35.29
N VAL A 7 -26.41 -2.12 35.05
CA VAL A 7 -26.99 -2.16 33.69
C VAL A 7 -26.48 -0.98 32.84
N LEU A 8 -26.42 0.22 33.41
CA LEU A 8 -25.90 1.41 32.73
C LEU A 8 -24.41 1.29 32.37
N MET A 9 -23.59 0.72 33.24
CA MET A 9 -22.17 0.47 32.94
C MET A 9 -21.98 -0.57 31.82
N MET A 10 -22.79 -1.63 31.79
CA MET A 10 -22.72 -2.64 30.72
C MET A 10 -23.13 -2.08 29.35
N ILE A 11 -24.17 -1.22 29.31
CA ILE A 11 -24.60 -0.55 28.08
C ILE A 11 -23.52 0.44 27.59
N GLY A 12 -22.88 1.19 28.49
CA GLY A 12 -21.79 2.11 28.14
C GLY A 12 -20.54 1.39 27.58
N MET A 13 -20.20 0.21 28.12
CA MET A 13 -19.06 -0.59 27.65
C MET A 13 -19.32 -1.22 26.27
N LEU A 14 -20.57 -1.60 25.96
CA LEU A 14 -20.98 -2.09 24.63
C LEU A 14 -20.89 -1.00 23.54
N ILE A 15 -21.21 0.26 23.88
CA ILE A 15 -21.12 1.39 22.93
C ILE A 15 -19.65 1.74 22.62
N CYS A 16 -18.75 1.55 23.58
CA CYS A 16 -17.32 1.85 23.42
C CYS A 16 -16.56 0.86 22.51
N LEU A 17 -17.11 -0.35 22.31
CA LEU A 17 -16.52 -1.39 21.46
C LEU A 17 -16.94 -1.29 19.98
N ALA A 18 -17.91 -0.42 19.65
CA ALA A 18 -18.35 -0.23 18.27
C ALA A 18 -17.35 0.66 17.51
N SER A 19 -16.29 0.04 16.99
CA SER A 19 -15.40 0.68 16.02
C SER A 19 -16.18 0.95 14.73
N ILE A 20 -16.66 2.18 14.55
CA ILE A 20 -17.37 2.58 13.33
C ILE A 20 -16.36 2.66 12.17
N VAL A 21 -16.30 1.58 11.39
CA VAL A 21 -15.67 1.53 10.07
C VAL A 21 -16.67 2.09 9.06
N ILE A 22 -16.31 3.18 8.39
CA ILE A 22 -17.07 3.66 7.23
C ILE A 22 -16.63 2.81 6.05
N ALA A 23 -17.41 1.77 5.77
CA ALA A 23 -17.28 0.95 4.57
C ALA A 23 -18.20 1.51 3.49
N GLY A 24 -17.60 1.94 2.37
CA GLY A 24 -18.30 2.24 1.15
C GLY A 24 -18.21 1.05 0.20
N SER A 25 -19.30 0.76 -0.51
CA SER A 25 -19.28 -0.15 -1.65
C SER A 25 -19.34 0.67 -2.94
N GLY A 26 -18.69 0.16 -3.98
CA GLY A 26 -18.53 0.90 -5.21
C GLY A 26 -18.01 0.06 -6.36
N THR A 27 -17.54 0.76 -7.39
CA THR A 27 -16.85 0.14 -8.52
C THR A 27 -15.46 0.70 -8.69
N ALA A 28 -14.58 -0.07 -9.31
CA ALA A 28 -13.28 0.42 -9.71
C ALA A 28 -12.99 0.12 -11.17
N THR A 29 -12.33 1.08 -11.81
CA THR A 29 -11.65 0.96 -13.10
C THR A 29 -10.16 1.21 -12.88
N PHE A 30 -9.39 1.25 -13.97
CA PHE A 30 -8.02 1.70 -13.89
C PHE A 30 -7.60 2.63 -15.02
N TYR A 31 -6.66 3.51 -14.72
CA TYR A 31 -5.97 4.37 -15.68
C TYR A 31 -4.48 4.03 -15.75
N THR A 32 -3.87 4.38 -16.87
CA THR A 32 -2.47 4.09 -17.16
C THR A 32 -1.62 5.36 -17.03
N PRO A 33 -0.30 5.23 -16.77
CA PRO A 33 0.60 6.37 -16.81
C PRO A 33 0.54 7.12 -18.16
N PRO A 34 0.88 8.41 -18.19
CA PRO A 34 1.43 9.21 -17.09
C PRO A 34 0.38 9.58 -16.02
N TYR A 35 0.75 9.50 -14.74
CA TYR A 35 -0.11 9.87 -13.60
C TYR A 35 0.04 11.34 -13.18
N VAL A 36 0.63 12.15 -14.06
CA VAL A 36 0.86 13.58 -13.90
C VAL A 36 0.44 14.28 -15.19
N PRO A 37 -0.08 15.52 -15.14
CA PRO A 37 -0.45 16.24 -13.92
C PRO A 37 -1.66 15.61 -13.22
N SER A 38 -1.72 15.76 -11.90
CA SER A 38 -2.85 15.32 -11.08
C SER A 38 -3.59 16.52 -10.47
N ALA A 39 -4.91 16.42 -10.29
CA ALA A 39 -5.73 17.50 -9.74
C ALA A 39 -5.29 17.93 -8.33
N CYS A 40 -4.71 17.03 -7.52
CA CYS A 40 -4.27 17.38 -6.17
C CYS A 40 -2.86 17.99 -6.12
N TYR A 41 -1.95 17.59 -7.01
CA TYR A 41 -0.51 17.88 -6.85
C TYR A 41 0.19 18.36 -8.11
N GLY A 42 -0.55 18.64 -9.19
CA GLY A 42 0.00 19.06 -10.47
C GLY A 42 1.04 18.06 -10.98
N ASN A 43 2.22 18.56 -11.34
CA ASN A 43 3.31 17.76 -11.91
C ASN A 43 4.10 16.92 -10.89
N GLN A 44 3.70 16.88 -9.61
CA GLN A 44 4.39 16.05 -8.63
C GLN A 44 4.00 14.58 -8.78
N ASN A 45 4.98 13.74 -9.09
CA ASN A 45 4.78 12.29 -9.11
C ASN A 45 4.54 11.75 -7.70
N LYS A 46 3.33 11.22 -7.45
CA LYS A 46 2.95 10.57 -6.18
C LYS A 46 3.04 9.04 -6.23
N GLY A 47 3.50 8.50 -7.35
CA GLY A 47 3.76 7.08 -7.54
C GLY A 47 2.63 6.30 -8.18
N THR A 48 2.61 5.02 -7.88
CA THR A 48 1.75 4.03 -8.54
C THR A 48 0.81 3.30 -7.59
N VAL A 49 0.77 3.70 -6.31
CA VAL A 49 -0.18 3.19 -5.30
C VAL A 49 -1.20 4.29 -5.02
N ILE A 50 -1.87 4.68 -6.10
CA ILE A 50 -2.71 5.87 -6.15
C ILE A 50 -4.06 5.56 -6.79
N ALA A 51 -5.02 6.45 -6.56
CA ALA A 51 -6.34 6.43 -7.19
C ALA A 51 -6.82 7.87 -7.49
N ALA A 52 -7.68 7.98 -8.51
CA ALA A 52 -8.51 9.14 -8.76
C ALA A 52 -9.91 8.90 -8.19
N ALA A 53 -10.47 9.91 -7.54
CA ALA A 53 -11.80 9.84 -6.95
C ALA A 53 -12.85 10.43 -7.91
N ASN A 54 -14.06 9.87 -7.92
CA ASN A 54 -15.20 10.52 -8.59
C ASN A 54 -15.51 11.89 -7.95
N PRO A 55 -16.26 12.80 -8.60
CA PRO A 55 -16.44 14.18 -8.12
C PRO A 55 -17.00 14.27 -6.69
N SER A 56 -17.95 13.39 -6.35
CA SER A 56 -18.56 13.35 -5.01
C SER A 56 -17.56 12.94 -3.93
N LEU A 57 -16.74 11.91 -4.18
CA LEU A 57 -15.72 11.49 -3.22
C LEU A 57 -14.54 12.47 -3.17
N TYR A 58 -14.13 13.00 -4.33
CA TYR A 58 -13.06 13.99 -4.44
C TYR A 58 -13.37 15.24 -3.59
N ASN A 59 -14.64 15.64 -3.60
CA ASN A 59 -15.20 16.71 -2.77
C ASN A 59 -14.36 17.99 -2.83
N ASN A 60 -14.22 18.55 -4.04
CA ASN A 60 -13.44 19.76 -4.31
C ASN A 60 -12.02 19.73 -3.71
N GLY A 61 -11.35 18.58 -3.77
CA GLY A 61 -9.98 18.39 -3.30
C GLY A 61 -9.87 18.03 -1.82
N ALA A 62 -10.97 18.01 -1.06
CA ALA A 62 -10.95 17.62 0.35
C ALA A 62 -10.49 16.16 0.55
N ALA A 63 -10.59 15.31 -0.49
CA ALA A 63 -10.07 13.95 -0.46
C ALA A 63 -8.60 13.81 -0.84
N CYS A 64 -7.93 14.85 -1.34
CA CYS A 64 -6.51 14.80 -1.68
C CYS A 64 -5.66 14.32 -0.50
N GLY A 65 -4.80 13.32 -0.73
CA GLY A 65 -3.95 12.72 0.29
C GLY A 65 -4.68 11.75 1.25
N ARG A 66 -6.01 11.63 1.18
CA ARG A 66 -6.73 10.61 1.95
C ARG A 66 -6.38 9.22 1.42
N ARG A 67 -6.35 8.27 2.35
CA ARG A 67 -6.06 6.87 2.06
C ARG A 67 -7.31 6.01 2.21
N TYR A 68 -7.49 5.08 1.30
CA TYR A 68 -8.58 4.12 1.29
C TYR A 68 -8.01 2.71 1.13
N ARG A 69 -8.46 1.80 1.99
CA ARG A 69 -8.31 0.35 1.75
C ARG A 69 -9.30 -0.03 0.67
N VAL A 70 -8.85 -0.73 -0.36
CA VAL A 70 -9.68 -1.14 -1.48
C VAL A 70 -9.52 -2.63 -1.70
N LYS A 71 -10.65 -3.33 -1.74
CA LYS A 71 -10.74 -4.78 -1.93
C LYS A 71 -11.73 -5.09 -3.05
N CYS A 72 -11.35 -5.99 -3.95
CA CYS A 72 -12.25 -6.50 -4.98
C CYS A 72 -13.27 -7.48 -4.37
N THR A 73 -14.54 -7.31 -4.71
CA THR A 73 -15.65 -8.16 -4.26
C THR A 73 -16.34 -8.93 -5.40
N GLY A 74 -16.13 -8.53 -6.64
CA GLY A 74 -16.58 -9.30 -7.81
C GLY A 74 -16.36 -8.58 -9.14
N GLY A 75 -16.71 -9.24 -10.24
CA GLY A 75 -16.76 -8.60 -11.56
C GLY A 75 -18.03 -7.81 -11.77
N THR A 76 -18.03 -6.89 -12.75
CA THR A 76 -19.26 -6.24 -13.23
C THR A 76 -19.79 -6.84 -14.54
N ASN A 77 -19.10 -7.83 -15.09
CA ASN A 77 -19.30 -8.31 -16.44
C ASN A 77 -18.94 -9.81 -16.53
N ASN A 78 -19.60 -10.51 -17.46
CA ASN A 78 -19.52 -11.97 -17.58
C ASN A 78 -18.24 -12.49 -18.26
N GLY A 79 -17.43 -11.60 -18.85
CA GLY A 79 -16.20 -11.99 -19.56
C GLY A 79 -15.09 -12.54 -18.67
N VAL A 80 -15.07 -12.15 -17.39
CA VAL A 80 -14.13 -12.68 -16.39
C VAL A 80 -14.91 -13.05 -15.14
N PRO A 81 -15.33 -14.32 -14.96
CA PRO A 81 -16.28 -14.72 -13.92
C PRO A 81 -15.73 -14.56 -12.49
N HIS A 82 -14.41 -14.66 -12.30
CA HIS A 82 -13.75 -14.50 -10.99
C HIS A 82 -12.55 -13.56 -11.12
N PRO A 83 -12.76 -12.24 -11.23
CA PRO A 83 -11.67 -11.32 -11.49
C PRO A 83 -10.85 -11.01 -10.24
N CYS A 84 -11.40 -11.17 -9.03
CA CYS A 84 -10.73 -10.79 -7.80
C CYS A 84 -9.59 -11.75 -7.42
N THR A 85 -8.46 -11.20 -6.98
CA THR A 85 -7.31 -11.98 -6.47
C THR A 85 -7.44 -12.34 -4.99
N GLY A 86 -8.36 -11.68 -4.27
CA GLY A 86 -8.48 -11.74 -2.81
C GLY A 86 -7.53 -10.82 -2.05
N SER A 87 -6.68 -10.06 -2.75
CA SER A 87 -5.81 -9.05 -2.14
C SER A 87 -6.56 -7.75 -1.84
N GLU A 88 -6.05 -7.02 -0.86
CA GLU A 88 -6.48 -5.67 -0.50
C GLU A 88 -5.28 -4.73 -0.54
N VAL A 89 -5.47 -3.50 -1.03
CA VAL A 89 -4.41 -2.50 -1.12
C VAL A 89 -4.89 -1.17 -0.56
N THR A 90 -4.02 -0.47 0.17
CA THR A 90 -4.31 0.92 0.61
C THR A 90 -3.78 1.92 -0.40
N VAL A 91 -4.69 2.60 -1.11
CA VAL A 91 -4.37 3.65 -2.09
C VAL A 91 -4.48 5.04 -1.49
N THR A 92 -3.75 5.99 -2.08
CA THR A 92 -3.88 7.42 -1.78
C THR A 92 -4.65 8.10 -2.92
N ILE A 93 -5.63 8.94 -2.58
CA ILE A 93 -6.30 9.79 -3.57
C ILE A 93 -5.37 10.92 -3.97
N VAL A 94 -5.04 10.99 -5.25
CA VAL A 94 -4.13 12.02 -5.81
C VAL A 94 -4.76 12.79 -6.95
N ASP A 95 -5.90 12.34 -7.46
CA ASP A 95 -6.51 12.93 -8.65
C ASP A 95 -8.04 12.92 -8.60
N LEU A 96 -8.65 13.67 -9.51
CA LEU A 96 -10.07 13.70 -9.79
C LEU A 96 -10.33 12.92 -11.09
N CYS A 97 -11.33 12.05 -11.07
CA CYS A 97 -11.87 11.43 -12.28
C CYS A 97 -13.23 12.07 -12.60
N PRO A 98 -13.30 13.06 -13.52
CA PRO A 98 -14.53 13.80 -13.79
C PRO A 98 -15.64 12.93 -14.38
N GLY A 99 -15.28 11.94 -15.22
CA GLY A 99 -16.21 11.03 -15.87
C GLY A 99 -16.54 9.77 -15.08
N CYS A 100 -15.99 9.61 -13.86
CA CYS A 100 -16.28 8.45 -13.03
C CYS A 100 -17.69 8.51 -12.46
N GLY A 101 -18.37 7.36 -12.44
CA GLY A 101 -19.69 7.21 -11.86
C GLY A 101 -19.71 7.42 -10.34
N ASN A 102 -20.91 7.41 -9.77
CA ASN A 102 -21.09 7.50 -8.32
C ASN A 102 -20.40 6.31 -7.62
N ASN A 103 -19.71 6.60 -6.52
CA ASN A 103 -18.92 5.62 -5.75
C ASN A 103 -17.91 4.83 -6.60
N GLN A 104 -17.37 5.45 -7.66
CA GLN A 104 -16.31 4.86 -8.48
C GLN A 104 -14.94 5.41 -8.08
N LEU A 105 -13.97 4.50 -7.94
CA LEU A 105 -12.55 4.84 -7.86
C LEU A 105 -11.87 4.45 -9.17
N ASP A 106 -11.08 5.35 -9.75
CA ASP A 106 -10.19 4.97 -10.83
C ASP A 106 -8.82 4.66 -10.24
N LEU A 107 -8.40 3.40 -10.26
CA LEU A 107 -7.16 2.97 -9.63
C LEU A 107 -6.01 3.11 -10.63
N SER A 108 -4.80 3.31 -10.15
CA SER A 108 -3.63 3.05 -11.00
C SER A 108 -3.62 1.59 -11.50
N LYS A 109 -3.19 1.36 -12.75
CA LYS A 109 -3.11 0.01 -13.35
C LYS A 109 -2.43 -1.01 -12.44
N GLN A 110 -1.39 -0.59 -11.72
CA GLN A 110 -0.66 -1.44 -10.79
C GLN A 110 -1.53 -1.91 -9.61
N VAL A 111 -2.26 -0.99 -8.97
CA VAL A 111 -3.16 -1.35 -7.87
C VAL A 111 -4.26 -2.27 -8.39
N PHE A 112 -4.87 -1.94 -9.52
CA PHE A 112 -5.93 -2.77 -10.10
C PHE A 112 -5.45 -4.19 -10.35
N SER A 113 -4.28 -4.37 -10.98
CA SER A 113 -3.69 -5.68 -11.23
C SER A 113 -3.33 -6.47 -9.97
N THR A 114 -3.18 -5.79 -8.83
CA THR A 114 -2.95 -6.46 -7.54
C THR A 114 -4.23 -7.06 -6.98
N ILE A 115 -5.37 -6.36 -7.13
CA ILE A 115 -6.65 -6.76 -6.52
C ILE A 115 -7.57 -7.52 -7.48
N ALA A 116 -7.37 -7.38 -8.79
CA ALA A 116 -8.18 -8.04 -9.80
C ALA A 116 -7.47 -8.24 -11.16
N ASN A 117 -8.03 -9.12 -11.99
CA ASN A 117 -7.64 -9.30 -13.38
C ASN A 117 -7.98 -8.04 -14.21
N PRO A 118 -6.98 -7.35 -14.82
CA PRO A 118 -7.19 -6.19 -15.69
C PRO A 118 -8.16 -6.41 -16.84
N ASP A 119 -8.30 -7.64 -17.35
CA ASP A 119 -9.21 -7.97 -18.46
C ASP A 119 -10.69 -7.79 -18.09
N ALA A 120 -11.00 -7.76 -16.80
CA ALA A 120 -12.34 -7.43 -16.33
C ALA A 120 -12.72 -5.98 -16.67
N GLY A 121 -11.74 -5.07 -16.78
CA GLY A 121 -11.91 -3.63 -17.06
C GLY A 121 -12.59 -2.83 -15.95
N ARG A 122 -13.62 -3.39 -15.32
CA ARG A 122 -14.36 -2.84 -14.19
C ARG A 122 -14.74 -3.94 -13.20
N ILE A 123 -14.57 -3.64 -11.92
CA ILE A 123 -14.83 -4.56 -10.81
C ILE A 123 -15.71 -3.88 -9.75
N ARG A 124 -16.41 -4.69 -8.96
CA ARG A 124 -17.03 -4.26 -7.70
C ARG A 124 -15.95 -4.23 -6.63
N ILE A 125 -15.96 -3.19 -5.81
CA ILE A 125 -15.04 -3.02 -4.71
C ILE A 125 -15.78 -2.64 -3.43
N ASP A 126 -15.21 -3.04 -2.31
CA ASP A 126 -15.42 -2.37 -1.04
C ASP A 126 -14.21 -1.50 -0.75
N TYR A 127 -14.47 -0.30 -0.24
CA TYR A 127 -13.44 0.60 0.20
C TYR A 127 -13.74 1.20 1.57
N THR A 128 -12.76 1.17 2.46
CA THR A 128 -12.88 1.73 3.81
C THR A 128 -11.85 2.82 4.00
N ARG A 129 -12.20 3.86 4.75
CA ARG A 129 -11.22 4.84 5.22
C ARG A 129 -10.64 4.36 6.55
N PRO A 130 -9.33 4.03 6.63
CA PRO A 130 -8.70 3.75 7.89
C PRO A 130 -8.79 4.97 8.82
N ARG A 131 -9.32 4.78 10.04
CA ARG A 131 -9.43 5.83 11.08
C ARG A 131 -8.05 6.25 11.62
N TYR A 132 -7.08 5.35 11.53
CA TYR A 132 -5.66 5.64 11.70
C TYR A 132 -5.00 5.57 10.33
N PRO A 133 -4.03 6.43 9.99
CA PRO A 133 -3.13 6.06 8.91
C PRO A 133 -2.64 4.64 9.23
N PRO A 134 -2.62 3.70 8.27
CA PRO A 134 -1.66 2.62 8.37
C PRO A 134 -0.29 3.30 8.27
N ASP A 135 0.13 3.84 9.40
CA ASP A 135 1.53 3.99 9.74
C ASP A 135 2.00 2.55 9.87
N PRO A 136 2.83 2.06 8.94
CA PRO A 136 3.39 0.73 9.09
C PRO A 136 4.26 0.62 10.34
N PHE A 137 4.61 1.72 11.03
CA PHE A 137 5.54 1.65 12.14
C PHE A 137 5.52 2.90 13.05
N ARG A 138 4.55 3.00 13.97
CA ARG A 138 4.78 3.78 15.20
C ARG A 138 5.02 2.85 16.38
N ARG A 139 6.31 2.73 16.71
CA ARG A 139 6.95 2.01 17.83
C ARG A 139 6.97 0.49 17.76
N SER A 140 8.08 -0.05 17.26
CA SER A 140 8.86 -0.95 18.11
C SER A 140 10.18 -0.26 18.44
N ASN A 141 10.68 -0.55 19.63
CA ASN A 141 11.81 0.08 20.29
C ASN A 141 13.06 0.30 19.43
N GLU A 142 13.83 1.29 19.88
CA GLU A 142 15.10 1.87 19.39
C GLU A 142 16.24 0.89 19.07
N SER A 143 16.01 -0.42 19.24
CA SER A 143 16.95 -1.52 19.01
C SER A 143 16.79 -2.21 17.65
N SER A 144 15.71 -1.91 16.91
CA SER A 144 15.48 -2.35 15.51
C SER A 144 15.45 -1.13 14.59
N LYS A 145 16.60 -0.47 14.43
CA LYS A 145 16.76 0.61 13.43
C LYS A 145 16.64 -0.01 12.03
N SER A 146 15.45 0.04 11.43
CA SER A 146 15.30 -0.04 9.97
C SER A 146 16.24 0.99 9.34
N CYS A 147 16.83 0.69 8.19
CA CYS A 147 17.62 1.70 7.45
C CYS A 147 16.77 2.92 7.04
N PHE A 148 15.45 2.85 7.20
CA PHE A 148 14.51 3.94 7.06
C PHE A 148 14.14 4.57 8.42
N THR A 149 15.10 5.09 9.18
CA THR A 149 14.75 6.25 10.02
C THR A 149 14.53 7.42 9.07
N PHE A 150 13.36 8.03 9.16
CA PHE A 150 12.76 8.99 8.20
C PHE A 150 13.54 10.32 8.01
N THR A 151 14.83 10.37 8.38
CA THR A 151 15.62 11.61 8.50
C THR A 151 16.86 11.69 7.61
N SER A 152 17.23 10.68 6.82
CA SER A 152 18.46 10.76 5.98
C SER A 152 18.28 10.63 4.48
N TRP A 153 17.09 10.91 3.94
CA TRP A 153 16.83 11.02 2.49
C TRP A 153 17.49 12.23 1.81
N ARG A 154 18.66 12.66 2.28
CA ARG A 154 19.38 13.84 1.77
C ARG A 154 20.87 13.66 1.50
N ARG A 155 21.44 12.45 1.49
CA ARG A 155 22.82 12.28 0.98
C ARG A 155 22.93 11.02 0.13
N THR A 156 23.11 11.24 -1.18
CA THR A 156 23.64 10.31 -2.20
C THR A 156 23.33 8.83 -1.98
N SER A 157 22.37 8.29 -2.74
CA SER A 157 22.13 6.85 -2.84
C SER A 157 23.45 6.11 -3.06
N SER A 158 23.64 4.97 -2.38
CA SER A 158 24.83 4.12 -2.57
C SER A 158 24.92 3.58 -4.01
N CYS A 159 23.79 3.59 -4.72
CA CYS A 159 23.69 3.37 -6.15
C CYS A 159 23.92 4.68 -6.92
N ASN A 160 25.18 5.09 -7.06
CA ASN A 160 25.59 6.26 -7.86
C ASN A 160 24.81 6.33 -9.19
N GLY A 161 24.07 7.42 -9.43
CA GLY A 161 23.31 7.65 -10.67
C GLY A 161 21.87 7.15 -10.67
N PHE A 162 21.46 6.31 -9.72
CA PHE A 162 20.05 5.96 -9.54
C PHE A 162 19.40 6.96 -8.58
N LYS A 163 18.62 7.88 -9.15
CA LYS A 163 17.79 8.78 -8.36
C LYS A 163 16.69 7.97 -7.65
N ASN A 164 16.32 8.40 -6.46
CA ASN A 164 15.13 7.94 -5.75
C ASN A 164 13.88 8.64 -6.31
N ASP A 165 13.76 8.70 -7.63
CA ASP A 165 12.69 9.35 -8.38
C ASP A 165 11.51 8.42 -8.64
N GLY A 166 11.67 7.13 -8.32
CA GLY A 166 10.66 6.10 -8.47
C GLY A 166 9.93 5.79 -7.15
N VAL A 167 8.64 5.49 -7.29
CA VAL A 167 7.82 4.85 -6.25
C VAL A 167 7.94 3.34 -6.42
N MET A 168 7.97 2.58 -5.33
CA MET A 168 8.29 1.14 -5.27
C MET A 168 9.79 0.83 -5.37
N ILE A 169 10.56 1.34 -4.42
CA ILE A 169 12.01 1.14 -4.32
C ILE A 169 12.38 0.40 -3.04
N ALA A 170 13.60 -0.12 -2.99
CA ALA A 170 14.14 -0.82 -1.84
C ALA A 170 15.65 -0.60 -1.67
N ALA A 171 16.13 -0.80 -0.43
CA ALA A 171 17.54 -0.87 -0.09
C ALA A 171 17.94 -2.32 0.16
N ALA A 172 19.08 -2.77 -0.37
CA ALA A 172 19.50 -4.16 -0.26
C ALA A 172 20.56 -4.38 0.83
N SER A 173 20.45 -5.49 1.56
CA SER A 173 21.50 -5.99 2.45
C SER A 173 22.66 -6.61 1.67
N ASN A 174 23.75 -6.92 2.36
CA ASN A 174 25.02 -7.35 1.78
C ASN A 174 24.91 -8.53 0.79
N ALA A 175 24.06 -9.55 1.04
CA ALA A 175 23.91 -10.69 0.14
C ALA A 175 23.18 -10.35 -1.17
N ILE A 176 22.33 -9.32 -1.17
CA ILE A 176 21.60 -8.89 -2.36
C ILE A 176 22.36 -7.78 -3.08
N TRP A 177 23.00 -6.87 -2.33
CA TRP A 177 23.74 -5.72 -2.86
C TRP A 177 24.80 -6.08 -3.91
N ASN A 178 25.56 -7.16 -3.65
CA ASN A 178 26.60 -7.71 -4.52
C ASN A 178 27.49 -6.62 -5.18
N ASN A 179 28.15 -5.81 -4.33
CA ASN A 179 29.03 -4.71 -4.75
C ASN A 179 28.43 -3.80 -5.85
N ARG A 180 27.19 -3.31 -5.64
CA ARG A 180 26.40 -2.49 -6.59
C ARG A 180 25.80 -3.23 -7.77
N ALA A 181 26.07 -4.51 -7.98
CA ALA A 181 25.49 -5.27 -9.10
C ALA A 181 23.95 -5.34 -9.03
N ALA A 182 23.36 -5.20 -7.84
CA ALA A 182 21.91 -5.12 -7.69
C ALA A 182 21.30 -3.74 -7.97
N CYS A 183 22.10 -2.67 -8.02
CA CYS A 183 21.59 -1.32 -8.29
C CYS A 183 20.82 -1.26 -9.61
N GLY A 184 19.62 -0.67 -9.57
CA GLY A 184 18.75 -0.57 -10.73
C GLY A 184 18.01 -1.85 -11.12
N ARG A 185 18.39 -3.02 -10.58
CA ARG A 185 17.66 -4.28 -10.81
C ARG A 185 16.30 -4.22 -10.14
N ARG A 186 15.31 -4.81 -10.81
CA ARG A 186 13.94 -4.95 -10.31
C ARG A 186 13.74 -6.37 -9.81
N TYR A 187 13.28 -6.49 -8.56
CA TYR A 187 12.98 -7.77 -7.93
C TYR A 187 11.47 -7.93 -7.81
N ARG A 188 10.95 -9.09 -8.23
CA ARG A 188 9.53 -9.45 -8.07
C ARG A 188 9.33 -10.13 -6.73
N MET A 189 8.39 -9.62 -5.94
CA MET A 189 7.96 -10.19 -4.67
C MET A 189 6.91 -11.27 -4.89
N LYS A 190 7.09 -12.45 -4.28
CA LYS A 190 6.12 -13.55 -4.43
C LYS A 190 4.75 -13.26 -3.81
N CYS A 191 4.66 -12.37 -2.82
CA CYS A 191 3.45 -12.17 -2.04
C CYS A 191 2.34 -11.36 -2.74
N ASN A 192 2.68 -10.48 -3.69
CA ASN A 192 1.70 -9.71 -4.47
C ASN A 192 2.22 -9.34 -5.89
N SER A 193 3.20 -10.08 -6.42
CA SER A 193 3.85 -9.79 -7.71
C SER A 193 4.40 -8.36 -7.86
N VAL A 194 4.67 -7.71 -6.73
CA VAL A 194 5.18 -6.34 -6.70
C VAL A 194 6.62 -6.30 -7.20
N LEU A 195 6.91 -5.42 -8.16
CA LEU A 195 8.28 -5.14 -8.60
C LEU A 195 8.85 -3.98 -7.79
N VAL A 196 10.03 -4.18 -7.20
CA VAL A 196 10.77 -3.11 -6.52
C VAL A 196 12.15 -2.92 -7.14
N LYS A 197 12.57 -1.66 -7.32
CA LYS A 197 13.92 -1.31 -7.82
C LYS A 197 14.88 -1.13 -6.64
N ILE A 198 16.06 -1.77 -6.67
CA ILE A 198 17.11 -1.47 -5.69
C ILE A 198 17.75 -0.14 -6.04
N VAL A 199 17.75 0.77 -5.07
CA VAL A 199 18.33 2.12 -5.21
C VAL A 199 19.32 2.46 -4.12
N ASP A 200 19.43 1.63 -3.08
CA ASP A 200 20.35 1.93 -1.98
C ASP A 200 20.89 0.67 -1.31
N TYR A 201 21.93 0.87 -0.50
CA TYR A 201 22.59 -0.15 0.29
C TYR A 201 22.22 0.01 1.76
N CYS A 202 21.91 -1.09 2.44
CA CYS A 202 21.58 -1.09 3.86
C CYS A 202 22.47 -2.06 4.67
N PRO A 203 23.67 -1.61 5.10
CA PRO A 203 24.52 -2.31 6.06
C PRO A 203 24.31 -1.82 7.52
N PRO A 204 24.64 -2.62 8.55
CA PRO A 204 24.62 -4.09 8.65
C PRO A 204 23.30 -4.53 9.31
N LEU A 205 22.44 -5.22 8.56
CA LEU A 205 21.25 -5.84 9.14
C LEU A 205 21.59 -7.23 9.73
N ARG A 206 20.88 -7.65 10.79
CA ARG A 206 20.96 -9.01 11.34
C ARG A 206 20.61 -10.10 10.31
N CYS A 207 20.00 -9.72 9.19
CA CYS A 207 19.65 -10.62 8.09
C CYS A 207 20.48 -10.26 6.84
N ARG A 208 21.37 -11.16 6.42
CA ARG A 208 22.25 -10.92 5.27
C ARG A 208 21.53 -10.88 3.93
N GLY A 209 20.31 -11.43 3.80
CA GLY A 209 19.52 -11.52 2.56
C GLY A 209 18.14 -10.85 2.62
N THR A 210 18.05 -9.62 3.11
CA THR A 210 16.80 -8.86 3.19
C THR A 210 16.85 -7.57 2.38
N ILE A 211 15.67 -7.06 2.01
CA ILE A 211 15.52 -5.77 1.37
C ILE A 211 14.56 -4.90 2.20
N ASP A 212 14.95 -3.66 2.44
CA ASP A 212 14.14 -2.67 3.14
C ASP A 212 13.30 -1.90 2.12
N LEU A 213 11.97 -1.94 2.27
CA LEU A 213 11.02 -1.47 1.26
C LEU A 213 10.58 -0.03 1.53
N SER A 214 10.46 0.78 0.47
CA SER A 214 9.73 2.05 0.55
C SER A 214 8.32 1.86 1.11
N GLN A 215 7.77 2.87 1.81
CA GLN A 215 6.43 2.81 2.39
C GLN A 215 5.35 2.43 1.37
N GLN A 216 5.49 2.88 0.12
CA GLN A 216 4.58 2.54 -0.96
C GLN A 216 4.69 1.06 -1.34
N ALA A 217 5.90 0.51 -1.44
CA ALA A 217 6.10 -0.92 -1.66
C ALA A 217 5.56 -1.76 -0.52
N PHE A 218 5.84 -1.34 0.71
CA PHE A 218 5.34 -1.99 1.91
C PHE A 218 3.81 -1.99 1.96
N ALA A 219 3.14 -0.88 1.62
CA ALA A 219 1.68 -0.75 1.67
C ALA A 219 0.93 -1.67 0.69
N VAL A 220 1.59 -2.16 -0.37
CA VAL A 220 1.02 -3.14 -1.29
C VAL A 220 1.24 -4.57 -0.81
N ILE A 221 2.19 -4.78 0.10
CA ILE A 221 2.66 -6.11 0.51
C ILE A 221 2.14 -6.51 1.90
N ALA A 222 1.99 -5.55 2.81
CA ALA A 222 1.56 -5.82 4.18
C ALA A 222 0.06 -6.11 4.25
N ASN A 223 -0.31 -7.18 4.95
CA ASN A 223 -1.70 -7.42 5.34
C ASN A 223 -2.03 -6.53 6.56
N PRO A 224 -2.96 -5.58 6.42
CA PRO A 224 -3.26 -4.63 7.47
C PRO A 224 -4.04 -5.16 8.68
N ASP A 225 -4.81 -6.23 8.51
CA ASP A 225 -5.78 -6.65 9.54
C ASP A 225 -5.10 -7.42 10.68
N ASN A 226 -3.95 -8.04 10.41
CA ASN A 226 -3.30 -8.95 11.37
C ASN A 226 -1.96 -8.43 11.92
N ARG A 227 -1.53 -7.21 11.57
CA ARG A 227 -0.17 -6.68 11.87
C ARG A 227 0.97 -7.66 11.50
N LYS A 228 0.69 -8.67 10.67
CA LYS A 228 1.64 -9.69 10.21
C LYS A 228 1.90 -9.44 8.73
N ILE A 229 3.17 -9.19 8.40
CA ILE A 229 3.61 -9.18 7.00
C ILE A 229 3.45 -10.61 6.48
N ARG A 230 2.79 -10.79 5.33
CA ARG A 230 2.83 -12.09 4.63
C ARG A 230 4.29 -12.40 4.33
N TYR A 231 4.80 -13.59 4.66
CA TYR A 231 6.16 -13.97 4.31
C TYR A 231 6.42 -13.75 2.81
N CYS A 232 7.16 -12.69 2.49
CA CYS A 232 7.54 -12.36 1.12
C CYS A 232 8.95 -12.85 0.87
N SER A 233 9.13 -13.66 -0.17
CA SER A 233 10.45 -13.99 -0.71
C SER A 233 10.63 -13.34 -2.07
N VAL A 234 11.88 -13.03 -2.40
CA VAL A 234 12.32 -12.64 -3.73
C VAL A 234 12.38 -13.91 -4.61
N VAL A 235 12.05 -13.79 -5.89
CA VAL A 235 12.23 -14.91 -6.83
C VAL A 235 13.71 -15.04 -7.18
N GLY A 236 14.39 -16.02 -6.57
CA GLY A 236 15.81 -16.36 -6.69
C GLY A 236 16.25 -17.11 -5.41
N ASP A 237 17.23 -18.03 -5.48
CA ASP A 237 17.67 -18.94 -4.40
C ASP A 237 18.26 -18.22 -3.16
N LEU A 238 17.44 -17.46 -2.44
CA LEU A 238 17.81 -16.80 -1.19
C LEU A 238 16.69 -17.03 -0.18
N THR A 239 16.86 -18.08 0.63
CA THR A 239 16.03 -18.37 1.81
C THR A 239 16.38 -17.39 2.93
N CYS A 240 15.63 -16.29 3.03
CA CYS A 240 15.40 -15.58 4.27
C CYS A 240 13.92 -15.18 4.31
N GLN A 241 13.15 -15.95 5.08
CA GLN A 241 11.78 -15.61 5.44
C GLN A 241 11.77 -14.28 6.22
N MET A 242 10.88 -13.36 5.85
CA MET A 242 10.56 -12.20 6.70
C MET A 242 9.87 -12.70 7.98
N ASN A 243 10.65 -13.18 8.94
CA ASN A 243 10.15 -13.64 10.23
C ASN A 243 10.17 -12.45 11.18
N ILE A 244 9.00 -11.88 11.46
CA ILE A 244 8.81 -10.88 12.51
C ILE A 244 7.99 -11.56 13.59
N ASN A 245 8.63 -12.49 14.30
CA ASN A 245 8.14 -12.96 15.58
C ASN A 245 9.13 -12.43 16.63
N GLU A 246 8.72 -11.36 17.31
CA GLU A 246 8.62 -11.24 18.77
C GLU A 246 7.98 -9.90 19.13
#